data_AF-A0AAD4DZS5-F1
#
_entry.id   AF-A0AAD4DZS5-F1
#
_cell.length_a   1.000
_cell.length_b   1.000
_cell.length_c   1.000
_cell.angle_alpha   90.00
_cell.angle_beta   90.00
_cell.angle_gamma   90.00
#
_symmetry.space_group_name_H-M   'P 1'
#
loop_
_entity.id
_entity.type
_entity.pdbx_description
1 polymer ?
#
loop_
_entity_poly.entity_id
_entity_poly.type
_entity_poly.pdbx_seq_one_letter_code
_entity_poly.pdbx_strand_id
1 'polypeptide(L)'
;MDFTDTSLVAVDNKVSAEEQPLPEALRSMSLVMRVLCFLALGCPNLHDHWKSLESDRAFETVRTRMCHILGNTITTASLLAISSVFVIIVFPASYFGYTPSVPYYLLFTSLMFAMFAMLISGSSMIRWLHTDRHWTQEQLKQGGYLVWSYLLSIVAPMFFIFWSLNCFIFAMSIAGFSSQSEICRAVTALGLVAYVVNVGKISIEAMYRYRSGLEHAECRQ
;
A
#
# COMPACT_ATOMS: atom_id res chain seq x y z
N MET A 1 -57.64 5.01 -27.01
CA MET A 1 -57.22 3.68 -27.49
C MET A 1 -56.92 3.87 -28.96
N ASP A 2 -55.68 3.98 -29.42
CA ASP A 2 -54.47 3.31 -28.96
C ASP A 2 -53.23 4.21 -29.01
N PHE A 3 -52.39 4.06 -27.99
CA PHE A 3 -51.07 4.66 -27.88
C PHE A 3 -50.12 3.92 -28.85
N THR A 4 -49.43 4.68 -29.68
CA THR A 4 -48.44 4.18 -30.63
C THR A 4 -47.18 3.80 -29.85
N ASP A 5 -46.96 2.50 -29.68
CA ASP A 5 -45.73 1.94 -29.11
C ASP A 5 -44.53 2.31 -29.99
N THR A 6 -43.78 3.30 -29.53
CA THR A 6 -42.50 3.66 -30.12
C THR A 6 -41.47 2.69 -29.58
N SER A 7 -41.26 1.58 -30.29
CA SER A 7 -40.19 0.63 -29.98
C SER A 7 -38.83 1.31 -30.18
N LEU A 8 -38.26 1.76 -29.07
CA LEU A 8 -36.85 2.14 -28.95
C LEU A 8 -36.01 0.89 -29.19
N VAL A 9 -35.60 0.70 -30.44
CA VAL A 9 -34.53 -0.23 -30.82
C VAL A 9 -33.25 0.28 -30.17
N ALA A 10 -32.92 -0.27 -29.00
CA ALA A 10 -31.59 -0.15 -28.43
C ALA A 10 -30.62 -0.86 -29.38
N VAL A 11 -29.96 -0.08 -30.23
CA VAL A 11 -28.81 -0.54 -31.00
C VAL A 11 -27.73 -0.88 -29.99
N ASP A 12 -27.62 -2.17 -29.67
CA ASP A 12 -26.51 -2.75 -28.95
C ASP A 12 -25.27 -2.65 -29.86
N ASN A 13 -24.66 -1.45 -29.87
CA ASN A 13 -23.36 -1.20 -30.46
C ASN A 13 -22.33 -1.93 -29.61
N LYS A 14 -22.28 -3.25 -29.78
CA LYS A 14 -21.15 -4.08 -29.38
C LYS A 14 -19.99 -3.75 -30.33
N VAL A 15 -19.44 -2.55 -30.16
CA VAL A 15 -18.13 -2.19 -30.70
C VAL A 15 -17.22 -3.26 -30.14
N SER A 16 -16.79 -4.17 -31.02
CA SER A 16 -15.76 -5.14 -30.69
C SER A 16 -14.55 -4.32 -30.30
N ALA A 17 -14.30 -4.20 -29.00
CA ALA A 17 -13.14 -3.53 -28.48
C ALA A 17 -11.94 -4.26 -29.07
N GLU A 18 -11.29 -3.63 -30.03
CA GLU A 18 -10.03 -4.09 -30.60
C GLU A 18 -9.07 -4.21 -29.39
N GLU A 19 -8.79 -5.44 -28.96
CA GLU A 19 -7.89 -5.71 -27.84
C GLU A 19 -6.55 -5.03 -28.14
N GLN A 20 -6.28 -3.93 -27.44
CA GLN A 20 -5.10 -3.14 -27.72
C GLN A 20 -3.89 -3.93 -27.22
N PRO A 21 -2.96 -4.33 -28.11
CA PRO A 21 -1.89 -5.25 -27.73
C PRO A 21 -1.05 -4.65 -26.61
N LEU A 22 -0.66 -5.49 -25.65
CA LEU A 22 0.18 -5.08 -24.52
C LEU A 22 1.47 -4.42 -25.05
N PRO A 23 1.79 -3.17 -24.62
CA PRO A 23 3.00 -2.49 -25.04
C PRO A 23 4.24 -3.35 -24.87
N GLU A 24 5.15 -3.35 -25.85
CA GLU A 24 6.40 -4.14 -25.80
C GLU A 24 7.25 -3.80 -24.56
N ALA A 25 7.18 -2.55 -24.10
CA ALA A 25 7.82 -2.07 -22.89
C ALA A 25 7.36 -2.82 -21.61
N LEU A 26 6.19 -3.46 -21.63
CA LEU A 26 5.63 -4.23 -20.52
C LEU A 26 5.89 -5.74 -20.63
N ARG A 27 6.40 -6.23 -21.77
CA ARG A 27 6.69 -7.66 -21.99
C ARG A 27 7.92 -8.14 -21.21
N SER A 28 8.92 -7.29 -21.03
CA SER A 28 10.19 -7.62 -20.37
C SER A 28 10.28 -7.02 -18.96
N MET A 29 9.51 -7.58 -18.03
CA MET A 29 9.59 -7.14 -16.62
C MET A 29 10.76 -7.76 -15.88
N SER A 30 11.61 -6.90 -15.32
CA SER A 30 12.60 -7.32 -14.32
C SER A 30 11.93 -7.88 -13.06
N LEU A 31 12.66 -8.69 -12.30
CA LEU A 31 12.16 -9.26 -11.04
C LEU A 31 11.71 -8.16 -10.06
N VAL A 32 12.48 -7.08 -9.95
CA VAL A 32 12.15 -5.93 -9.09
C VAL A 32 10.82 -5.30 -9.50
N MET A 33 10.57 -5.16 -10.81
CA MET A 33 9.32 -4.66 -11.33
C MET A 33 8.15 -5.57 -10.93
N ARG A 34 8.30 -6.89 -11.10
CA ARG A 34 7.25 -7.86 -10.70
C ARG A 34 6.93 -7.79 -9.20
N VAL A 35 7.95 -7.63 -8.36
CA VAL A 35 7.76 -7.47 -6.90
C VAL A 35 7.01 -6.18 -6.60
N LEU A 36 7.39 -5.06 -7.22
CA LEU A 36 6.67 -3.79 -7.05
C LEU A 36 5.23 -3.87 -7.56
N CYS A 37 4.99 -4.54 -8.69
CA CYS A 37 3.65 -4.78 -9.22
C CYS A 37 2.80 -5.58 -8.22
N PHE A 38 3.38 -6.64 -7.66
CA PHE A 38 2.69 -7.44 -6.66
C PHE A 38 2.37 -6.64 -5.39
N LEU A 39 3.32 -5.85 -4.89
CA LEU A 39 3.10 -5.00 -3.73
C LEU A 39 2.06 -3.91 -3.99
N ALA A 40 2.06 -3.31 -5.17
CA ALA A 40 1.16 -2.22 -5.53
C ALA A 40 -0.26 -2.70 -5.87
N LEU A 41 -0.36 -3.76 -6.68
CA LEU A 41 -1.60 -4.17 -7.35
C LEU A 41 -2.11 -5.54 -6.88
N GLY A 42 -1.29 -6.31 -6.17
CA GLY A 42 -1.61 -7.69 -5.75
C GLY A 42 -1.39 -8.74 -6.84
N CYS A 43 -0.94 -8.32 -8.04
CA CYS A 43 -0.63 -9.22 -9.15
C CYS A 43 0.83 -9.01 -9.60
N PRO A 44 1.60 -10.08 -9.87
CA PRO A 44 3.00 -9.97 -10.28
C PRO A 44 3.20 -9.48 -11.72
N ASN A 45 2.12 -9.29 -12.49
CA ASN A 45 2.16 -8.91 -13.90
C ASN A 45 1.28 -7.66 -14.15
N LEU A 46 1.79 -6.70 -14.94
CA LEU A 46 0.97 -5.56 -15.36
C LEU A 46 -0.11 -5.94 -16.36
N HIS A 47 -0.02 -7.10 -17.01
CA HIS A 47 -0.99 -7.46 -18.05
C HIS A 47 -2.43 -7.47 -17.53
N ASP A 48 -2.67 -7.97 -16.32
CA ASP A 48 -4.00 -7.95 -15.70
C ASP A 48 -4.46 -6.52 -15.40
N HIS A 49 -3.52 -5.65 -15.01
CA HIS A 49 -3.82 -4.24 -14.80
C HIS A 49 -4.07 -3.49 -16.11
N TRP A 50 -3.34 -3.82 -17.18
CA TRP A 50 -3.57 -3.29 -18.52
C TRP A 50 -4.99 -3.63 -19.00
N LYS A 51 -5.43 -4.88 -18.82
CA LYS A 51 -6.81 -5.30 -19.10
C LYS A 51 -7.83 -4.51 -18.30
N SER A 52 -7.54 -4.19 -17.04
CA SER A 52 -8.43 -3.35 -16.22
C SER A 52 -8.60 -1.92 -16.77
N LEU A 53 -7.67 -1.45 -17.61
CA LEU A 53 -7.74 -0.13 -18.24
C LEU A 53 -8.60 -0.12 -19.51
N GLU A 54 -9.04 -1.28 -20.02
CA GLU A 54 -9.91 -1.33 -21.20
C GLU A 54 -11.36 -0.95 -20.88
N SER A 55 -11.79 -1.10 -19.62
CA SER A 55 -13.13 -0.77 -19.15
C SER A 55 -13.11 0.37 -18.13
N ASP A 56 -13.95 1.39 -18.33
CA ASP A 56 -14.08 2.51 -17.37
C ASP A 56 -14.50 2.02 -15.98
N ARG A 57 -15.40 1.02 -15.93
CA ARG A 57 -15.85 0.44 -14.65
C ARG A 57 -14.73 -0.30 -13.93
N ALA A 58 -13.90 -1.03 -14.67
CA ALA A 58 -12.78 -1.77 -14.09
C ALA A 58 -11.69 -0.80 -13.59
N PHE A 59 -11.37 0.24 -14.38
CA PHE A 59 -10.46 1.30 -13.97
C PHE A 59 -10.95 2.02 -12.71
N GLU A 60 -12.22 2.40 -12.65
CA GLU A 60 -12.80 3.08 -11.49
C GLU A 60 -12.73 2.24 -10.22
N THR A 61 -12.91 0.93 -10.37
CA THR A 61 -12.79 -0.03 -9.25
C THR A 61 -11.35 -0.06 -8.72
N VAL A 62 -10.35 -0.11 -9.62
CA VAL A 62 -8.94 -0.06 -9.23
C VAL A 62 -8.59 1.28 -8.60
N ARG A 63 -9.00 2.40 -9.21
CA ARG A 63 -8.78 3.75 -8.71
C ARG A 63 -9.35 3.93 -7.30
N THR A 64 -10.61 3.56 -7.11
CA THR A 64 -11.29 3.61 -5.80
C THR A 64 -10.55 2.78 -4.76
N ARG A 65 -10.13 1.56 -5.11
CA ARG A 65 -9.34 0.69 -4.24
C ARG A 65 -8.00 1.34 -3.84
N MET A 66 -7.30 1.94 -4.79
CA MET A 66 -6.01 2.62 -4.53
C MET A 66 -6.21 3.85 -3.64
N CYS A 67 -7.21 4.69 -3.91
CA CYS A 67 -7.57 5.82 -3.05
C CYS A 67 -7.91 5.37 -1.63
N HIS A 68 -8.64 4.26 -1.46
CA HIS A 68 -8.95 3.69 -0.15
C HIS A 68 -7.70 3.18 0.58
N ILE A 69 -6.79 2.49 -0.12
CA ILE A 69 -5.50 2.04 0.44
C ILE A 69 -4.68 3.25 0.91
N LEU A 70 -4.58 4.29 0.08
CA LEU A 70 -3.85 5.52 0.42
C LEU A 70 -4.51 6.26 1.60
N GLY A 71 -5.84 6.34 1.63
CA GLY A 71 -6.60 6.90 2.75
C GLY A 71 -6.32 6.17 4.07
N ASN A 72 -6.40 4.84 4.06
CA ASN A 72 -6.05 4.01 5.22
C ASN A 72 -4.59 4.18 5.66
N THR A 73 -3.70 4.38 4.69
CA THR A 73 -2.28 4.65 4.96
C THR A 73 -2.10 5.99 5.68
N ILE A 74 -2.80 7.04 5.25
CA ILE A 74 -2.83 8.34 5.93
C ILE A 74 -3.35 8.19 7.35
N THR A 75 -4.50 7.52 7.54
CA THR A 75 -5.07 7.30 8.88
C THR A 75 -4.10 6.56 9.81
N THR A 76 -3.47 5.49 9.31
CA THR A 76 -2.49 4.71 10.07
C THR A 76 -1.26 5.54 10.44
N ALA A 77 -0.74 6.33 9.49
CA ALA A 77 0.38 7.22 9.73
C ALA A 77 0.03 8.30 10.77
N SER A 78 -1.16 8.90 10.68
CA SER A 78 -1.64 9.88 11.65
C SER A 78 -1.70 9.29 13.06
N LEU A 79 -2.22 8.07 13.21
CA LEU A 79 -2.28 7.39 14.50
C LEU A 79 -0.87 7.11 15.06
N LEU A 80 0.06 6.64 14.23
CA LEU A 80 1.45 6.41 14.62
C LEU A 80 2.15 7.72 15.01
N ALA A 81 1.92 8.79 14.28
CA ALA A 81 2.47 10.11 14.57
C ALA A 81 1.95 10.65 15.90
N ILE A 82 0.63 10.64 16.12
CA ILE A 82 0.01 11.08 17.37
C ILE A 82 0.53 10.25 18.55
N SER A 83 0.63 8.93 18.38
CA SER A 83 1.16 8.04 19.42
C SER A 83 2.63 8.34 19.73
N SER A 84 3.46 8.54 18.70
CA SER A 84 4.88 8.89 18.87
C SER A 84 5.03 10.22 19.59
N VAL A 85 4.26 11.25 19.21
CA VAL A 85 4.26 12.57 19.86
C VAL A 85 3.78 12.48 21.31
N PHE A 86 2.70 11.71 21.56
CA PHE A 86 2.18 11.52 22.91
C PHE A 86 3.22 10.87 23.83
N VAL A 87 3.90 9.81 23.37
CA VAL A 87 4.96 9.16 24.15
C VAL A 87 6.17 10.10 24.36
N ILE A 88 6.53 10.90 23.36
CA ILE A 88 7.61 11.88 23.48
C ILE A 88 7.29 12.99 24.50
N ILE A 89 6.06 13.53 24.49
CA ILE A 89 5.67 14.71 25.29
C ILE A 89 5.18 14.32 26.68
N VAL A 90 4.34 13.29 26.79
CA VAL A 90 3.54 13.02 27.99
C VAL A 90 4.25 12.10 28.98
N PHE A 91 5.32 11.41 28.59
CA PHE A 91 6.06 10.52 29.48
C PHE A 91 7.42 11.09 29.93
N PRO A 92 7.46 12.02 30.91
CA PRO A 92 8.56 12.13 31.85
C PRO A 92 8.27 11.27 33.10
N ALA A 93 7.58 10.13 32.93
CA ALA A 93 7.19 9.28 34.06
C ALA A 93 8.40 8.50 34.56
N SER A 94 8.75 8.71 35.83
CA SER A 94 9.85 8.08 36.58
C SER A 94 9.88 6.54 36.59
N TYR A 95 8.86 5.87 36.03
CA TYR A 95 8.72 4.41 35.94
C TYR A 95 9.35 3.78 34.69
N PHE A 96 9.59 4.58 33.66
CA PHE A 96 10.35 4.15 32.49
C PHE A 96 11.78 4.67 32.64
N GLY A 97 12.75 3.76 32.65
CA GLY A 97 14.16 4.14 32.64
C GLY A 97 14.50 4.85 31.33
N TYR A 98 14.40 6.18 31.29
CA TYR A 98 14.85 7.03 30.18
C TYR A 98 16.37 7.21 30.14
N THR A 99 17.12 6.35 30.84
CA THR A 99 18.59 6.30 30.81
C THR A 99 19.17 6.03 29.42
N PRO A 100 18.54 5.24 28.52
CA PRO A 100 18.99 5.11 27.14
C PRO A 100 18.31 6.17 26.26
N SER A 101 19.11 6.92 25.50
CA SER A 101 18.62 7.85 24.47
C SER A 101 18.00 7.15 23.24
N VAL A 102 18.22 5.84 23.11
CA VAL A 102 17.84 5.02 21.94
C VAL A 102 16.32 5.01 21.66
N PRO A 103 15.42 4.79 22.63
CA PRO A 103 13.98 4.81 22.39
C PRO A 103 13.48 6.15 21.86
N TYR A 104 14.07 7.27 22.32
CA TYR A 104 13.71 8.60 21.85
C TYR A 104 14.07 8.80 20.37
N TYR A 105 15.29 8.41 19.97
CA TYR A 105 15.68 8.44 18.56
C TYR A 105 14.77 7.58 17.69
N LEU A 106 14.43 6.36 18.15
CA LEU A 106 13.53 5.47 17.41
C LEU A 106 12.10 6.04 17.30
N LEU A 107 11.56 6.65 18.35
CA LEU A 107 10.25 7.33 18.30
C LEU A 107 10.29 8.53 17.36
N PHE A 108 11.36 9.30 17.36
CA PHE A 108 11.54 10.42 16.44
C PHE A 108 11.64 9.94 14.98
N THR A 109 12.42 8.89 14.71
CA THR A 109 12.50 8.27 13.38
C THR A 109 11.15 7.70 12.95
N SER A 110 10.43 7.04 13.87
CA SER A 110 9.05 6.58 13.65
C SER A 110 8.14 7.73 13.21
N LEU A 111 8.18 8.85 13.93
CA LEU A 111 7.41 10.05 13.63
C LEU A 111 7.77 10.61 12.24
N MET A 112 9.06 10.72 11.92
CA MET A 112 9.51 11.19 10.60
C MET A 112 9.00 10.29 9.47
N PHE A 113 9.11 8.97 9.62
CA PHE A 113 8.57 8.04 8.62
C PHE A 113 7.05 8.12 8.50
N ALA A 114 6.31 8.29 9.60
CA ALA A 114 4.87 8.51 9.56
C ALA A 114 4.51 9.81 8.81
N MET A 115 5.25 10.89 9.04
CA MET A 115 5.07 12.16 8.32
C MET A 115 5.34 12.00 6.82
N PHE A 116 6.43 11.32 6.44
CA PHE A 116 6.71 11.03 5.03
C PHE A 116 5.63 10.15 4.40
N ALA A 117 5.13 9.14 5.11
CA ALA A 117 4.03 8.30 4.65
C ALA A 117 2.78 9.16 4.38
N MET A 118 2.40 10.07 5.28
CA MET A 118 1.26 10.97 5.06
C MET A 118 1.44 11.88 3.86
N LEU A 119 2.60 12.53 3.72
CA LEU A 119 2.89 13.44 2.62
C LEU A 119 2.87 12.73 1.27
N ILE A 120 3.50 11.56 1.19
CA ILE A 120 3.55 10.78 -0.05
C ILE A 120 2.18 10.18 -0.36
N SER A 121 1.44 9.68 0.64
CA SER A 121 0.09 9.18 0.42
C SER A 121 -0.87 10.28 -0.01
N GLY A 122 -0.83 11.45 0.62
CA GLY A 122 -1.68 12.59 0.27
C GLY A 122 -1.42 13.09 -1.15
N SER A 123 -0.15 13.28 -1.51
CA SER A 123 0.23 13.67 -2.88
C SER A 123 -0.15 12.60 -3.90
N SER A 124 0.06 11.33 -3.60
CA SER A 124 -0.34 10.22 -4.46
C SER A 124 -1.87 10.17 -4.61
N MET A 125 -2.63 10.37 -3.53
CA MET A 125 -4.10 10.35 -3.56
C MET A 125 -4.65 11.47 -4.44
N ILE A 126 -4.11 12.69 -4.33
CA ILE A 126 -4.47 13.81 -5.21
C ILE A 126 -4.19 13.44 -6.66
N ARG A 127 -3.00 12.90 -6.95
CA ARG A 127 -2.66 12.44 -8.30
C ARG A 127 -3.68 11.42 -8.81
N TRP A 128 -4.03 10.43 -7.99
CA TRP A 128 -4.97 9.38 -8.34
C TRP A 128 -6.40 9.89 -8.58
N LEU A 129 -6.86 10.88 -7.82
CA LEU A 129 -8.16 11.52 -8.01
C LEU A 129 -8.26 12.29 -9.33
N HIS A 130 -7.16 12.92 -9.77
CA HIS A 130 -7.09 13.68 -11.02
C HIS A 130 -6.58 12.85 -12.21
N THR A 131 -6.28 11.58 -12.00
CA THR A 131 -5.79 10.71 -13.06
C THR A 131 -6.96 10.11 -13.83
N ASP A 132 -6.98 10.38 -15.13
CA ASP A 132 -7.91 9.76 -16.07
C ASP A 132 -7.35 8.44 -16.64
N ARG A 133 -8.27 7.59 -17.11
CA ARG A 133 -7.94 6.32 -17.76
C ARG A 133 -7.00 6.51 -18.94
N HIS A 134 -7.28 7.50 -19.79
CA HIS A 134 -6.48 7.80 -20.98
C HIS A 134 -5.04 8.16 -20.60
N TRP A 135 -4.89 9.04 -19.61
CA TRP A 135 -3.57 9.41 -19.09
C TRP A 135 -2.83 8.18 -18.56
N THR A 136 -3.48 7.33 -17.76
CA THR A 136 -2.86 6.10 -17.22
C THR A 136 -2.39 5.17 -18.34
N GLN A 137 -3.21 4.99 -19.38
CA GLN A 137 -2.85 4.19 -20.55
C GLN A 137 -1.63 4.78 -21.28
N GLU A 138 -1.57 6.10 -21.47
CA GLU A 138 -0.42 6.76 -22.09
C GLU A 138 0.87 6.58 -21.28
N GLN A 139 0.80 6.73 -19.96
CA GLN A 139 1.95 6.52 -19.07
C GLN A 139 2.47 5.08 -19.14
N LEU A 140 1.56 4.11 -19.18
CA LEU A 140 1.93 2.69 -19.31
C LEU A 140 2.46 2.35 -20.70
N LYS A 141 1.95 2.99 -21.77
CA LYS A 141 2.47 2.84 -23.14
C LYS A 141 3.89 3.37 -23.27
N GLN A 142 4.19 4.51 -22.66
CA GLN A 142 5.53 5.11 -22.68
C GLN A 142 6.56 4.24 -21.95
N GLY A 143 6.13 3.43 -20.99
CA GLY A 143 7.00 2.48 -20.29
C GLY A 143 8.06 3.16 -19.42
N GLY A 144 9.04 2.37 -18.96
CA GLY A 144 10.20 2.90 -18.24
C GLY A 144 9.86 3.62 -16.94
N TYR A 145 10.48 4.79 -16.72
CA TYR A 145 10.41 5.56 -15.47
C TYR A 145 8.99 5.91 -15.02
N LEU A 146 8.06 6.08 -15.95
CA LEU A 146 6.68 6.47 -15.62
C LEU A 146 5.92 5.34 -14.93
N VAL A 147 6.13 4.10 -15.38
CA VAL A 147 5.55 2.91 -14.72
C VAL A 147 6.18 2.72 -13.34
N TRP A 148 7.49 2.98 -13.20
CA TRP A 148 8.16 2.97 -11.90
C TRP A 148 7.60 4.03 -10.96
N SER A 149 7.47 5.28 -11.40
CA SER A 149 6.87 6.37 -10.64
C SER A 149 5.43 6.06 -10.23
N TYR A 150 4.67 5.43 -11.14
CA TYR A 150 3.33 4.96 -10.87
C TYR A 150 3.29 3.93 -9.72
N LEU A 151 4.07 2.85 -9.82
CA LEU A 151 4.11 1.80 -8.79
C LEU A 151 4.69 2.31 -7.47
N LEU A 152 5.76 3.11 -7.53
CA LEU A 152 6.41 3.67 -6.35
C LEU A 152 5.48 4.59 -5.56
N SER A 153 4.58 5.33 -6.22
CA SER A 153 3.59 6.16 -5.52
C SER A 153 2.68 5.36 -4.58
N ILE A 154 2.45 4.08 -4.88
CA ILE A 154 1.62 3.18 -4.08
C ILE A 154 2.49 2.49 -3.02
N VAL A 155 3.64 1.95 -3.43
CA VAL A 155 4.46 1.10 -2.55
C VAL A 155 5.27 1.92 -1.53
N ALA A 156 5.79 3.09 -1.92
CA ALA A 156 6.63 3.91 -1.04
C ALA A 156 5.92 4.30 0.27
N PRO A 157 4.67 4.81 0.27
CA PRO A 157 4.02 5.14 1.53
C PRO A 157 3.76 3.91 2.43
N MET A 158 3.47 2.73 1.86
CA MET A 158 3.36 1.49 2.65
C MET A 158 4.69 1.11 3.31
N PHE A 159 5.80 1.27 2.58
CA PHE A 159 7.14 1.02 3.11
C PHE A 159 7.46 1.95 4.28
N PHE A 160 7.14 3.25 4.16
CA PHE A 160 7.33 4.19 5.25
C PHE A 160 6.47 3.88 6.49
N ILE A 161 5.21 3.46 6.31
CA ILE A 161 4.40 2.96 7.44
C ILE A 161 5.05 1.76 8.10
N PHE A 162 5.50 0.79 7.31
CA PHE A 162 6.10 -0.43 7.83
C PHE A 162 7.32 -0.11 8.69
N TRP A 163 8.22 0.75 8.21
CA TRP A 163 9.38 1.17 8.99
C TRP A 163 9.03 2.02 10.19
N SER A 164 8.07 2.94 10.05
CA SER A 164 7.55 3.74 11.16
C SER A 164 7.06 2.84 12.30
N LEU A 165 6.21 1.85 11.98
CA LEU A 165 5.69 0.89 12.94
C LEU A 165 6.80 0.05 13.59
N ASN A 166 7.78 -0.43 12.82
CA ASN A 166 8.91 -1.18 13.37
C ASN A 166 9.72 -0.33 14.37
N CYS A 167 10.07 0.91 13.99
CA CYS A 167 10.76 1.84 14.88
C CYS A 167 9.96 2.10 16.16
N PHE A 168 8.64 2.31 16.05
CA PHE A 168 7.75 2.50 17.18
C PHE A 168 7.74 1.29 18.12
N ILE A 169 7.52 0.08 17.59
CA ILE A 169 7.48 -1.15 18.38
C ILE A 169 8.82 -1.42 19.05
N PHE A 170 9.95 -1.21 18.37
CA PHE A 170 11.28 -1.35 18.98
C PHE A 170 11.52 -0.34 20.08
N ALA A 171 11.13 0.92 19.89
CA ALA A 171 11.24 1.94 20.93
C ALA A 171 10.47 1.55 22.19
N MET A 172 9.19 1.16 22.02
CA MET A 172 8.34 0.71 23.11
C MET A 172 8.86 -0.56 23.78
N SER A 173 9.47 -1.46 23.01
CA SER A 173 10.07 -2.69 23.54
C SER A 173 11.29 -2.40 24.40
N ILE A 174 12.22 -1.57 23.92
CA ILE A 174 13.42 -1.18 24.68
C ILE A 174 13.01 -0.45 25.96
N ALA A 175 12.07 0.50 25.86
CA ALA A 175 11.56 1.23 27.01
C ALA A 175 10.89 0.30 28.02
N GLY A 176 10.03 -0.61 27.56
CA GLY A 176 9.30 -1.57 28.38
C GLY A 176 10.20 -2.57 29.11
N PHE A 177 11.18 -3.15 28.41
CA PHE A 177 12.14 -4.07 29.01
C PHE A 177 13.10 -3.39 29.99
N SER A 178 13.34 -2.09 29.82
CA SER A 178 14.13 -1.26 30.73
C SER A 178 13.34 -0.74 31.93
N SER A 179 12.03 -0.99 32.00
CA SER A 179 11.21 -0.60 33.15
C SER A 179 11.52 -1.48 34.36
N GLN A 180 11.44 -0.88 35.56
CA GLN A 180 11.60 -1.60 36.83
C GLN A 180 10.36 -2.44 37.18
N SER A 181 9.22 -2.19 36.54
CA SER A 181 7.97 -2.92 36.78
C SER A 181 7.96 -4.25 36.03
N GLU A 182 7.81 -5.36 36.77
CA GLU A 182 7.66 -6.70 36.17
C GLU A 182 6.43 -6.80 35.27
N ILE A 183 5.33 -6.13 35.65
CA ILE A 183 4.11 -6.07 34.84
C ILE A 183 4.40 -5.42 33.49
N CYS A 184 5.14 -4.30 33.46
CA CYS A 184 5.51 -3.64 32.22
C CYS A 184 6.35 -4.56 31.33
N ARG A 185 7.34 -5.25 31.90
CA ARG A 185 8.19 -6.20 31.15
C ARG A 185 7.39 -7.37 30.59
N ALA A 186 6.46 -7.94 31.37
CA ALA A 186 5.59 -9.02 30.94
C ALA A 186 4.65 -8.59 29.80
N VAL A 187 4.01 -7.43 29.93
CA VAL A 187 3.15 -6.86 28.89
C VAL A 187 3.94 -6.57 27.61
N THR A 188 5.15 -6.02 27.73
CA THR A 188 6.03 -5.79 26.58
C THR A 188 6.43 -7.08 25.88
N ALA A 189 6.79 -8.13 26.62
CA ALA A 189 7.11 -9.44 26.06
C ALA A 189 5.91 -10.02 25.29
N LEU A 190 4.72 -9.98 25.88
CA LEU A 190 3.49 -10.44 25.23
C LEU A 190 3.18 -9.64 23.97
N GLY A 191 3.32 -8.31 24.02
CA GLY A 191 3.14 -7.43 22.87
C GLY A 191 4.11 -7.73 21.72
N LEU A 192 5.39 -7.98 22.03
CA LEU A 192 6.40 -8.34 21.04
C LEU A 192 6.11 -9.70 20.41
N VAL A 193 5.74 -10.71 21.21
CA VAL A 193 5.34 -12.03 20.69
C VAL A 193 4.13 -11.91 19.76
N ALA A 194 3.09 -11.18 20.18
CA ALA A 194 1.92 -10.94 19.36
C ALA A 194 2.27 -10.23 18.04
N TYR A 195 3.17 -9.23 18.09
CA TYR A 195 3.65 -8.53 16.90
C TYR A 195 4.37 -9.49 15.93
N VAL A 196 5.35 -10.27 16.42
CA VAL A 196 6.13 -11.21 15.61
C VAL A 196 5.22 -12.27 14.97
N VAL A 197 4.27 -12.84 15.72
CA VAL A 197 3.32 -13.82 15.20
C VAL A 197 2.45 -13.21 14.10
N ASN A 198 1.92 -12.00 14.30
CA ASN A 198 1.08 -11.33 13.31
C ASN A 198 1.87 -10.98 12.04
N VAL A 199 3.07 -10.41 12.18
CA VAL A 199 3.93 -10.10 11.03
C VAL A 199 4.29 -11.38 10.28
N GLY A 200 4.71 -12.44 10.99
CA GLY A 200 5.03 -13.73 10.40
C GLY A 200 3.86 -14.32 9.60
N LYS A 201 2.65 -14.28 10.16
CA LYS A 201 1.43 -14.72 9.48
C LYS A 201 1.17 -13.93 8.21
N ILE A 202 1.27 -12.60 8.27
CA ILE A 202 1.06 -11.71 7.11
C ILE A 202 2.11 -11.98 6.03
N SER A 203 3.38 -12.14 6.40
CA SER A 203 4.47 -12.44 5.47
C SER A 203 4.28 -13.80 4.80
N ILE A 204 3.90 -14.85 5.54
CA ILE A 204 3.64 -16.18 4.97
C ILE A 204 2.48 -16.13 3.97
N GLU A 205 1.37 -15.48 4.34
CA GLU A 205 0.21 -15.32 3.44
C GLU A 205 0.59 -14.53 2.19
N ALA A 206 1.37 -13.45 2.32
CA ALA A 206 1.84 -12.66 1.19
C ALA A 206 2.75 -13.48 0.26
N MET A 207 3.68 -14.27 0.80
CA MET A 207 4.52 -15.17 0.02
C MET A 207 3.71 -16.24 -0.71
N TYR A 208 2.71 -16.82 -0.03
CA TYR A 208 1.83 -17.82 -0.62
C TYR A 208 1.05 -17.24 -1.81
N ARG A 209 0.48 -16.04 -1.65
CA ARG A 209 -0.21 -15.31 -2.73
C ARG A 209 0.72 -14.92 -3.88
N TYR A 210 1.94 -14.51 -3.57
CA TYR A 210 2.93 -14.19 -4.60
C TYR A 210 3.27 -15.42 -5.44
N ARG A 211 3.54 -16.55 -4.77
CA ARG A 211 3.84 -17.82 -5.43
C ARG A 211 2.68 -18.31 -6.28
N SER A 212 1.47 -18.34 -5.74
CA SER A 212 0.30 -18.78 -6.51
C SER A 212 0.03 -17.86 -7.70
N GLY A 213 0.22 -16.54 -7.55
CA GLY A 213 0.12 -15.59 -8.64
C GLY A 213 1.15 -15.81 -9.75
N LEU A 214 2.37 -16.23 -9.40
CA LEU A 214 3.40 -16.61 -10.39
C LEU A 214 3.01 -17.87 -11.17
N GLU A 215 2.58 -18.93 -10.48
CA GLU A 215 2.17 -20.19 -11.11
C GLU A 215 1.00 -19.98 -12.10
N HIS A 216 0.04 -19.10 -11.77
CA HIS A 216 -1.06 -18.76 -12.68
C HIS A 216 -0.61 -17.92 -13.89
N ALA A 217 0.43 -17.11 -13.74
CA ALA A 217 0.97 -16.31 -14.83
C ALA A 217 1.75 -17.17 -15.83
N GLU A 218 2.44 -18.22 -15.36
CA GLU A 218 3.17 -19.17 -16.20
C GLU A 218 2.22 -20.08 -17.00
N CYS A 219 1.10 -20.52 -16.42
CA CYS A 219 0.11 -21.36 -17.13
C CYS A 219 -0.68 -20.65 -18.25
N ARG A 220 -0.55 -19.32 -18.41
CA ARG A 220 -1.24 -18.54 -19.46
C ARG A 220 -0.33 -18.11 -20.62
N GLN A 221 0.96 -18.45 -20.58
CA GLN A 221 1.91 -18.20 -21.66
C GLN A 221 2.02 -19.44 -22.56
#